data_AF-A0A7X3ZE03-F1
#
_entry.id   AF-A0A7X3ZE03-F1
#
_cell.length_a   1.000
_cell.length_b   1.000
_cell.length_c   1.000
_cell.angle_alpha   90.00
_cell.angle_beta   90.00
_cell.angle_gamma   90.00
#
_symmetry.space_group_name_H-M   'P 1'
#
loop_
_entity.id
_entity.type
_entity.pdbx_description
1 polymer ?
#
loop_
_entity_poly.entity_id
_entity_poly.type
_entity_poly.pdbx_seq_one_letter_code
_entity_poly.pdbx_strand_id
1 'polypeptide(L)'
;MSTFLENLPHAVEAKVESRKGREEEVLIQVATDMAGEDRFEERWLVVTSKRLMVLDPNGASGDVEFSLQAVKSARIEALVGGGRLELERKEGAPAHLYYSNSLAAKFAEVAEGIEQLKEGQDLNLPHELDRTHCEQCGRRLPEIGGICPVCIAKFDTFKRLIGYMLPYRLQLALLLGLTVLSSLLELAPPYIVKHLIDDVLVPGTEANLLYWLVGGLFVIGVVEWCVGVVRRWLNVRVGFRAIEHLRTDLFKALQYLPLRFYDKRKVGALISRMNNDSEMVEDYLLFDMPYIVSNAAMIVGILGLLFYMNWELTLYVLAPVPPIIIGSSLIWNRLQRFWGRWSARWSRLTTHLNESISGIRVVKAFAQEHRESERFDQRNHALRQISVSAERSWLVFFMVTNFFMSFGGFFVWYFGGQQIVGGDLSLGELMAFIAYLWMLYHPL
;
A
#
# COMPACT_ATOMS: atom_id res chain seq x y z
N MET A 1 5.37 22.02 20.85
CA MET A 1 6.46 21.86 21.84
C MET A 1 7.64 21.28 21.07
N SER A 2 8.83 21.87 21.20
CA SER A 2 10.01 21.31 20.54
C SER A 2 10.32 19.94 21.14
N THR A 3 10.79 19.00 20.32
CA THR A 3 11.18 17.64 20.74
C THR A 3 12.27 17.63 21.84
N PHE A 4 12.91 18.78 22.07
CA PHE A 4 14.02 18.97 23.00
C PHE A 4 13.65 19.77 24.25
N LEU A 5 12.36 20.11 24.45
CA LEU A 5 11.83 20.70 25.68
C LEU A 5 10.71 19.80 26.22
N GLU A 6 11.10 18.66 26.79
CA GLU A 6 10.18 17.70 27.39
C GLU A 6 9.64 18.18 28.74
N ASN A 7 8.43 17.76 29.12
CA ASN A 7 7.84 18.14 30.40
C ASN A 7 8.58 17.48 31.56
N LEU A 8 9.19 18.30 32.42
CA LEU A 8 9.89 17.83 33.61
C LEU A 8 8.91 17.21 34.63
N PRO A 9 9.24 16.08 35.26
CA PRO A 9 8.55 15.61 36.45
C PRO A 9 8.68 16.67 37.56
N HIS A 10 7.64 16.85 38.39
CA HIS A 10 7.63 17.86 39.46
C HIS A 10 8.87 17.78 40.39
N ALA A 11 9.41 16.59 40.64
CA ALA A 11 10.62 16.40 41.43
C ALA A 11 11.87 17.00 40.76
N VAL A 12 11.98 16.90 39.44
CA VAL A 12 13.09 17.46 38.66
C VAL A 12 12.89 18.96 38.45
N GLU A 13 11.65 19.40 38.20
CA GLU A 13 11.29 20.82 38.06
C GLU A 13 11.69 21.62 39.31
N ALA A 14 11.38 21.12 40.51
CA ALA A 14 11.81 21.74 41.77
C ALA A 14 13.34 21.81 41.92
N LYS A 15 14.08 20.79 41.45
CA LYS A 15 15.55 20.79 41.44
C LYS A 15 16.13 21.79 40.44
N VAL A 16 15.50 21.95 39.27
CA VAL A 16 15.92 22.94 38.26
C VAL A 16 15.67 24.34 38.81
N GLU A 17 14.47 24.65 39.30
CA GLU A 17 14.12 25.99 39.80
C GLU A 17 14.93 26.40 41.04
N SER A 18 15.31 25.47 41.90
CA SER A 18 16.17 25.78 43.06
C SER A 18 17.62 26.08 42.71
N ARG A 19 18.11 25.63 41.54
CA ARG A 19 19.52 25.77 41.12
C ARG A 19 19.71 26.82 40.02
N LYS A 20 18.70 27.06 39.21
CA LYS A 20 18.70 27.99 38.08
C LYS A 20 18.66 29.45 38.55
N GLY A 21 19.42 30.31 37.88
CA GLY A 21 19.35 31.76 38.13
C GLY A 21 18.01 32.35 37.63
N ARG A 22 17.48 33.38 38.31
CA ARG A 22 16.19 34.03 37.96
C ARG A 22 16.08 34.51 36.49
N GLU A 23 17.20 34.78 35.83
CA GLU A 23 17.27 35.24 34.43
C GLU A 23 17.90 34.20 33.48
N GLU A 24 18.16 32.97 33.94
CA GLU A 24 18.65 31.91 33.04
C GLU A 24 17.48 31.39 32.19
N GLU A 25 17.73 31.08 30.93
CA GLU A 25 16.76 30.45 30.05
C GLU A 25 17.10 28.98 29.89
N VAL A 26 16.08 28.10 29.88
CA VAL A 26 16.31 26.67 29.65
C VAL A 26 16.20 26.40 28.16
N LEU A 27 17.26 25.85 27.58
CA LEU A 27 17.42 25.69 26.14
C LEU A 27 17.20 24.24 25.70
N ILE A 28 17.58 23.27 26.52
CA ILE A 28 17.37 21.83 26.26
C ILE A 28 16.89 21.15 27.54
N GLN A 29 15.84 20.33 27.45
CA GLN A 29 15.30 19.49 28.52
C GLN A 29 14.94 18.14 27.93
N VAL A 30 15.74 17.11 28.24
CA VAL A 30 15.56 15.78 27.67
C VAL A 30 15.78 14.68 28.71
N ALA A 31 14.91 13.69 28.69
CA ALA A 31 15.05 12.46 29.44
C ALA A 31 15.94 11.43 28.71
N THR A 32 16.77 10.73 29.48
CA THR A 32 17.37 9.43 29.16
C THR A 32 16.48 8.33 29.70
N ASP A 33 16.65 7.12 29.18
CA ASP A 33 15.97 5.91 29.65
C ASP A 33 16.91 4.93 30.38
N MET A 34 18.17 5.33 30.64
CA MET A 34 19.14 4.55 31.40
C MET A 34 19.90 5.42 32.42
N ALA A 35 20.11 4.87 33.63
CA ALA A 35 20.94 5.51 34.68
C ALA A 35 22.40 4.99 34.69
N GLY A 36 22.70 3.96 33.89
CA GLY A 36 24.01 3.30 33.76
C GLY A 36 24.00 2.27 32.63
N GLU A 37 24.96 1.36 32.61
CA GLU A 37 25.08 0.32 31.55
C GLU A 37 24.02 -0.79 31.63
N ASP A 38 23.40 -0.98 32.80
CA ASP A 38 22.60 -2.16 33.13
C ASP A 38 21.19 -1.86 33.67
N ARG A 39 20.82 -0.59 33.85
CA ARG A 39 19.57 -0.19 34.51
C ARG A 39 18.74 0.81 33.71
N PHE A 40 17.51 0.40 33.41
CA PHE A 40 16.48 1.25 32.81
C PHE A 40 15.84 2.14 33.88
N GLU A 41 16.41 3.32 34.05
CA GLU A 41 15.96 4.36 34.97
C GLU A 41 16.10 5.70 34.27
N GLU A 42 15.14 6.59 34.50
CA GLU A 42 15.10 7.88 33.83
C GLU A 42 16.11 8.85 34.45
N ARG A 43 16.91 9.55 33.64
CA ARG A 43 17.69 10.71 34.07
C ARG A 43 17.44 11.89 33.16
N TRP A 44 17.56 13.09 33.72
CA TRP A 44 17.22 14.32 33.01
C TRP A 44 18.46 15.13 32.72
N LEU A 45 18.64 15.51 31.46
CA LEU A 45 19.63 16.48 31.03
C LEU A 45 18.93 17.81 30.78
N VAL A 46 19.35 18.83 31.54
CA VAL A 46 18.85 20.19 31.44
C VAL A 46 20.01 21.12 31.10
N VAL A 47 19.95 21.75 29.93
CA VAL A 47 20.94 22.74 29.48
C VAL A 47 20.28 24.11 29.50
N THR A 48 20.92 25.03 30.22
CA THR A 48 20.50 26.44 30.30
C THR A 48 21.50 27.32 29.57
N SER A 49 21.21 28.62 29.46
CA SER A 49 22.12 29.61 28.87
C SER A 49 23.48 29.74 29.58
N LYS A 50 23.65 29.19 30.81
CA LYS A 50 24.91 29.31 31.59
C LYS A 50 25.47 27.98 32.10
N ARG A 51 24.65 26.96 32.28
CA ARG A 51 25.06 25.70 32.93
C ARG A 51 24.32 24.47 32.41
N LEU A 52 24.93 23.32 32.65
CA LEU A 52 24.40 22.00 32.33
C LEU A 52 24.18 21.23 33.63
N MET A 53 22.99 20.64 33.75
CA MET A 53 22.58 19.82 34.88
C MET A 53 22.16 18.44 34.40
N VAL A 54 22.72 17.40 35.03
CA VAL A 54 22.24 16.02 34.93
C VAL A 54 21.55 15.71 36.25
N LEU A 55 20.27 15.41 36.21
CA LEU A 55 19.42 15.29 37.39
C LEU A 55 18.78 13.91 37.45
N ASP A 56 18.80 13.31 38.63
CA ASP A 56 18.14 12.04 38.91
C ASP A 56 16.78 12.31 39.58
N PRO A 57 15.66 11.79 39.06
CA PRO A 57 14.33 12.00 39.66
C PRO A 57 14.16 11.28 41.00
N ASN A 58 14.87 10.16 41.24
CA ASN A 58 14.64 9.28 42.39
C ASN A 58 15.64 9.49 43.56
N GLY A 59 16.59 10.42 43.44
CA GLY A 59 17.54 10.74 44.52
C GLY A 59 18.53 11.85 44.15
N ALA A 60 19.37 12.29 45.09
CA ALA A 60 20.41 13.31 44.83
C ALA A 60 21.79 12.71 44.52
N SER A 61 21.96 11.40 44.72
CA SER A 61 23.25 10.69 44.72
C SER A 61 23.95 10.61 43.36
N GLY A 62 23.31 11.11 42.29
CA GLY A 62 23.84 11.16 40.93
C GLY A 62 23.64 12.49 40.22
N ASP A 63 23.22 13.55 40.95
CA ASP A 63 23.06 14.87 40.36
C ASP A 63 24.43 15.49 40.06
N VAL A 64 24.60 15.97 38.84
CA VAL A 64 25.86 16.52 38.38
C VAL A 64 25.61 17.86 37.71
N GLU A 65 26.27 18.92 38.19
CA GLU A 65 26.11 20.28 37.68
C GLU A 65 27.48 20.89 37.37
N PHE A 66 27.59 21.55 36.21
CA PHE A 66 28.77 22.32 35.83
C PHE A 66 28.43 23.45 34.87
N SER A 67 29.26 24.48 34.86
CA SER A 67 29.15 25.61 33.93
C SER A 67 29.30 25.13 32.49
N LEU A 68 28.53 25.73 31.58
CA LEU A 68 28.61 25.44 30.15
C LEU A 68 30.02 25.75 29.61
N GLN A 69 30.71 26.75 30.17
CA GLN A 69 32.09 27.10 29.80
C GLN A 69 33.14 26.10 30.27
N ALA A 70 32.78 25.24 31.24
CA ALA A 70 33.65 24.17 31.74
C ALA A 70 33.61 22.92 30.84
N VAL A 71 32.69 22.87 29.86
CA VAL A 71 32.62 21.78 28.88
C VAL A 71 33.78 21.92 27.89
N LYS A 72 34.57 20.85 27.77
CA LYS A 72 35.64 20.73 26.79
C LYS A 72 35.10 20.17 25.49
N SER A 73 34.36 19.07 25.56
CA SER A 73 33.63 18.51 24.41
C SER A 73 32.39 17.71 24.85
N ALA A 74 31.36 17.72 24.00
CA ALA A 74 30.20 16.86 24.09
C ALA A 74 30.20 15.91 22.89
N ARG A 75 30.32 14.60 23.14
CA ARG A 75 30.43 13.58 22.09
C ARG A 75 29.53 12.40 22.38
N ILE A 76 29.14 11.72 21.32
CA ILE A 76 28.46 10.44 21.42
C ILE A 76 29.42 9.31 21.17
N GLU A 77 29.34 8.32 22.05
CA GLU A 77 29.94 7.02 21.85
C GLU A 77 28.84 5.98 21.68
N ALA A 78 28.88 5.27 20.54
CA ALA A 78 27.96 4.19 20.26
C ALA A 78 28.37 2.94 21.05
N LEU A 79 27.41 2.35 21.77
CA LEU A 79 27.57 1.14 22.56
C LEU A 79 26.70 0.01 21.99
N VAL A 80 26.84 -1.21 22.52
CA VAL A 80 25.98 -2.33 22.12
C VAL A 80 24.58 -2.11 22.70
N GLY A 81 23.57 -1.92 21.85
CA GLY A 81 22.18 -1.74 22.26
C GLY A 81 21.79 -0.31 22.67
N GLY A 82 22.73 0.63 22.62
CA GLY A 82 22.51 2.02 23.00
C GLY A 82 23.70 2.92 22.71
N GLY A 83 23.80 4.03 23.42
CA GLY A 83 24.95 4.93 23.37
C GLY A 83 25.13 5.65 24.69
N ARG A 84 26.25 6.36 24.80
CA ARG A 84 26.47 7.32 25.88
C ARG A 84 26.81 8.69 25.33
N LEU A 85 26.25 9.71 25.96
CA LEU A 85 26.67 11.10 25.80
C LEU A 85 27.80 11.33 26.80
N GLU A 86 29.00 11.56 26.28
CA GLU A 86 30.18 11.88 27.04
C GLU A 86 30.40 13.39 27.04
N LEU A 87 30.36 13.98 28.24
CA LEU A 87 30.60 15.39 28.49
C LEU A 87 31.97 15.52 29.16
N GLU A 88 33.01 15.75 28.35
CA GLU A 88 34.35 16.03 28.85
C GLU A 88 34.39 17.43 29.48
N ARG A 89 35.03 17.54 30.65
CA ARG A 89 35.26 18.82 31.32
C ARG A 89 36.69 19.29 31.15
N LYS A 90 36.91 20.60 31.25
CA LYS A 90 38.25 21.19 31.34
C LYS A 90 38.97 20.74 32.61
N GLU A 91 38.22 20.62 33.71
CA GLU A 91 38.71 20.16 35.01
C GLU A 91 37.67 19.21 35.64
N GLY A 92 38.13 18.07 36.18
CA GLY A 92 37.29 17.04 36.80
C GLY A 92 36.99 15.83 35.91
N ALA A 93 36.27 14.85 36.47
CA ALA A 93 35.87 13.64 35.75
C ALA A 93 34.80 13.95 34.68
N PRO A 94 34.81 13.25 33.53
CA PRO A 94 33.74 13.36 32.53
C PRO A 94 32.40 12.92 33.11
N ALA A 95 31.31 13.54 32.63
CA ALA A 95 29.97 13.07 32.91
C ALA A 95 29.48 12.18 31.77
N HIS A 96 28.87 11.04 32.13
CA HIS A 96 28.30 10.11 31.17
C HIS A 96 26.78 10.01 31.39
N LEU A 97 26.02 10.14 30.30
CA LEU A 97 24.61 9.79 30.27
C LEU A 97 24.40 8.64 29.30
N TYR A 98 23.82 7.55 29.78
CA TYR A 98 23.52 6.38 28.97
C TYR A 98 22.10 6.48 28.43
N TYR A 99 21.88 6.00 27.21
CA TYR A 99 20.56 5.94 26.59
C TYR A 99 20.43 4.72 25.67
N SER A 100 19.23 4.19 25.51
CA SER A 100 18.98 3.08 24.57
C SER A 100 19.04 3.54 23.12
N ASN A 101 19.18 2.59 22.20
CA ASN A 101 19.27 2.90 20.76
C ASN A 101 18.01 3.60 20.21
N SER A 102 16.89 3.58 20.96
CA SER A 102 15.66 4.32 20.60
C SER A 102 15.84 5.84 20.68
N LEU A 103 16.75 6.33 21.53
CA LEU A 103 17.01 7.75 21.76
C LEU A 103 18.28 8.24 21.03
N ALA A 104 18.96 7.40 20.25
CA ALA A 104 20.24 7.75 19.62
C ALA A 104 20.18 9.01 18.73
N ALA A 105 19.12 9.15 17.92
CA ALA A 105 18.92 10.34 17.09
C ALA A 105 18.68 11.61 17.93
N LYS A 106 17.95 11.48 19.05
CA LYS A 106 17.68 12.58 19.98
C LYS A 106 18.98 13.06 20.62
N PHE A 107 19.78 12.15 21.15
CA PHE A 107 21.02 12.53 21.82
C PHE A 107 22.08 13.06 20.86
N ALA A 108 22.08 12.64 19.58
CA ALA A 108 22.97 13.19 18.55
C ALA A 108 22.78 14.69 18.36
N GLU A 109 21.53 15.10 18.18
CA GLU A 109 21.17 16.52 18.06
C GLU A 109 21.46 17.28 19.36
N VAL A 110 21.24 16.66 20.53
CA VAL A 110 21.57 17.27 21.84
C VAL A 110 23.07 17.50 22.01
N ALA A 111 23.92 16.55 21.61
CA ALA A 111 25.37 16.70 21.66
C ALA A 111 25.85 17.87 20.79
N GLU A 112 25.30 17.95 19.56
CA GLU A 112 25.58 19.05 18.63
C GLU A 112 25.08 20.40 19.16
N GLY A 113 23.88 20.45 19.76
CA GLY A 113 23.36 21.64 20.42
C GLY A 113 24.21 22.12 21.60
N ILE A 114 24.78 21.20 22.39
CA ILE A 114 25.73 21.56 23.48
C ILE A 114 27.03 22.12 22.90
N GLU A 115 27.54 21.57 21.80
CA GLU A 115 28.73 22.10 21.12
C GLU A 115 28.49 23.50 20.54
N GLN A 116 27.34 23.74 19.89
CA GLN A 116 26.94 25.08 19.41
C GLN A 116 26.91 26.10 20.56
N LEU A 117 26.27 25.74 21.68
CA LEU A 117 26.17 26.60 22.85
C LEU A 117 27.54 26.86 23.50
N LYS A 118 28.42 25.86 23.53
CA LYS A 118 29.81 26.01 24.01
C LYS A 118 30.60 27.01 23.16
N GLU A 119 30.38 27.02 21.85
CA GLU A 119 31.02 27.95 20.90
C GLU A 119 30.37 29.34 20.88
N GLY A 120 29.29 29.55 21.65
CA GLY A 120 28.54 30.80 21.68
C GLY A 120 27.67 31.04 20.44
N GLN A 121 27.36 29.98 19.68
CA GLN A 121 26.45 30.01 18.55
C GLN A 121 24.99 29.92 19.03
N ASP A 122 24.06 30.45 18.23
CA ASP A 122 22.63 30.27 18.48
C ASP A 122 22.25 28.79 18.35
N LEU A 123 21.41 28.31 19.27
CA LEU A 123 20.96 26.93 19.28
C LEU A 123 20.08 26.63 18.07
N ASN A 124 20.58 25.79 17.17
CA ASN A 124 19.85 25.35 15.99
C ASN A 124 19.60 23.84 16.07
N LEU A 125 18.55 23.46 16.81
CA LEU A 125 18.06 22.09 16.87
C LEU A 125 16.91 21.89 15.88
N PRO A 126 16.79 20.72 15.23
CA PRO A 126 15.65 20.43 14.37
C PRO A 126 14.34 20.46 15.18
N HIS A 127 13.26 21.01 14.61
CA HIS A 127 11.98 21.06 15.32
C HIS A 127 11.33 19.69 15.55
N GLU A 128 11.62 18.72 14.69
CA GLU A 128 11.12 17.34 14.77
C GLU A 128 12.25 16.34 14.53
N LEU A 129 12.28 15.29 15.35
CA LEU A 129 13.11 14.12 15.11
C LEU A 129 12.50 13.23 14.03
N ASP A 130 13.39 12.61 13.27
CA ASP A 130 13.09 11.63 12.25
C ASP A 130 12.31 10.43 12.84
N ARG A 131 11.04 10.29 12.46
CA ARG A 131 10.18 9.20 12.96
C ARG A 131 10.62 7.84 12.41
N THR A 132 10.94 6.90 13.29
CA THR A 132 11.28 5.51 12.91
C THR A 132 10.12 4.54 13.07
N HIS A 133 9.12 4.90 13.88
CA HIS A 133 7.93 4.11 14.15
C HIS A 133 6.68 4.96 13.92
N CYS A 134 5.58 4.30 13.58
CA CYS A 134 4.28 4.94 13.42
C CYS A 134 3.66 5.26 14.79
N GLU A 135 3.27 6.52 15.01
CA GLU A 135 2.63 6.97 16.25
C GLU A 135 1.30 6.25 16.55
N GLN A 136 0.57 5.83 15.50
CA GLN A 136 -0.74 5.22 15.66
C GLN A 136 -0.69 3.71 15.94
N CYS A 137 0.27 2.98 15.36
CA CYS A 137 0.32 1.52 15.47
C CYS A 137 1.63 0.95 16.00
N GLY A 138 2.62 1.79 16.31
CA GLY A 138 3.93 1.38 16.82
C GLY A 138 4.81 0.57 15.84
N ARG A 139 4.35 0.31 14.61
CA ARG A 139 5.16 -0.43 13.63
C ARG A 139 6.31 0.41 13.11
N ARG A 140 7.46 -0.23 12.88
CA ARG A 140 8.61 0.39 12.20
C ARG A 140 8.19 0.86 10.81
N LEU A 141 8.46 2.13 10.51
CA LEU A 141 8.20 2.71 9.21
C LEU A 141 9.18 2.13 8.18
N PRO A 142 8.74 1.84 6.94
CA PRO A 142 9.63 1.36 5.89
C PRO A 142 10.68 2.41 5.51
N GLU A 143 10.34 3.70 5.67
CA GLU A 143 11.26 4.81 5.50
C GLU A 143 11.20 5.73 6.72
N ILE A 144 12.36 6.26 7.10
CA ILE A 144 12.47 7.23 8.19
C ILE A 144 11.68 8.50 7.83
N GLY A 145 10.78 8.91 8.72
CA GLY A 145 9.83 10.00 8.51
C GLY A 145 8.75 9.70 7.47
N GLY A 146 8.64 8.47 6.98
CA GLY A 146 7.70 8.06 5.94
C GLY A 146 6.27 7.84 6.44
N ILE A 147 5.36 7.59 5.49
CA ILE A 147 3.96 7.28 5.79
C ILE A 147 3.81 5.80 6.14
N CYS A 148 2.99 5.48 7.14
CA CYS A 148 2.70 4.09 7.48
C CYS A 148 1.74 3.45 6.45
N PRO A 149 2.13 2.37 5.74
CA PRO A 149 1.28 1.75 4.71
C PRO A 149 0.04 1.06 5.27
N VAL A 150 0.02 0.77 6.58
CA VAL A 150 -1.10 0.09 7.25
C VAL A 150 -2.11 1.11 7.79
N CYS A 151 -1.62 2.23 8.33
CA CYS A 151 -2.46 3.26 8.94
C CYS A 151 -2.90 4.34 7.95
N ILE A 152 -2.43 4.29 6.70
CA ILE A 152 -2.86 5.24 5.68
C ILE A 152 -4.38 5.11 5.43
N ALA A 153 -5.07 6.23 5.41
CA ALA A 153 -6.46 6.29 5.00
C ALA A 153 -6.54 6.01 3.49
N LYS A 154 -6.73 4.73 3.13
CA LYS A 154 -6.78 4.27 1.73
C LYS A 154 -7.77 5.07 0.88
N PHE A 155 -8.90 5.45 1.49
CA PHE A 155 -9.93 6.25 0.83
C PHE A 155 -9.46 7.67 0.49
N ASP A 156 -8.64 8.31 1.33
CA ASP A 156 -8.09 9.64 1.06
C ASP A 156 -7.08 9.59 -0.09
N THR A 157 -6.24 8.55 -0.13
CA THR A 157 -5.33 8.30 -1.26
C THR A 157 -6.11 8.12 -2.56
N PHE A 158 -7.18 7.33 -2.53
CA PHE A 158 -8.05 7.11 -3.67
C PHE A 158 -8.76 8.40 -4.11
N LYS A 159 -9.25 9.20 -3.16
CA LYS A 159 -9.85 10.51 -3.42
C LYS A 159 -8.86 11.48 -4.06
N ARG A 160 -7.61 11.49 -3.60
CA ARG A 160 -6.53 12.29 -4.21
C ARG A 160 -6.22 11.81 -5.64
N LEU A 161 -6.21 10.51 -5.88
CA LEU A 161 -6.03 9.94 -7.22
C LEU A 161 -7.16 10.37 -8.17
N ILE A 162 -8.41 10.30 -7.72
CA ILE A 162 -9.58 10.81 -8.47
C ILE A 162 -9.46 12.33 -8.71
N GLY A 163 -8.83 13.06 -7.79
CA GLY A 163 -8.40 14.45 -7.94
C GLY A 163 -7.74 14.75 -9.29
N TYR A 164 -6.87 13.86 -9.76
CA TYR A 164 -6.17 14.01 -11.04
C TYR A 164 -7.06 13.78 -12.27
N MET A 165 -8.20 13.07 -12.10
CA MET A 165 -9.16 12.82 -13.18
C MET A 165 -10.30 13.84 -13.22
N LEU A 166 -10.60 14.51 -12.10
CA LEU A 166 -11.67 15.52 -11.95
C LEU A 166 -11.66 16.65 -13.00
N PRO A 167 -10.51 17.15 -13.49
CA PRO A 167 -10.48 18.11 -14.60
C PRO A 167 -11.20 17.61 -15.86
N TYR A 168 -11.32 16.29 -16.03
CA TYR A 168 -11.96 15.62 -17.15
C TYR A 168 -13.37 15.09 -16.79
N ARG A 169 -14.07 15.70 -15.83
CA ARG A 169 -15.40 15.27 -15.34
C ARG A 169 -16.43 14.96 -16.43
N LEU A 170 -16.45 15.72 -17.53
CA LEU A 170 -17.38 15.46 -18.64
C LEU A 170 -17.01 14.18 -19.40
N GLN A 171 -15.72 13.92 -19.58
CA GLN A 171 -15.21 12.71 -20.22
C GLN A 171 -15.42 11.50 -19.30
N LEU A 172 -15.26 11.66 -17.99
CA LEU A 172 -15.59 10.62 -17.00
C LEU A 172 -17.10 10.30 -16.99
N ALA A 173 -17.96 11.33 -17.03
CA ALA A 173 -19.40 11.12 -17.11
C ALA A 173 -19.79 10.40 -18.42
N LEU A 174 -19.17 10.77 -19.54
CA LEU A 174 -19.34 10.07 -20.82
C LEU A 174 -18.82 8.63 -20.77
N LEU A 175 -17.65 8.38 -20.15
CA LEU A 175 -17.12 7.03 -19.95
C LEU A 175 -18.05 6.16 -19.12
N LEU A 176 -18.59 6.71 -18.03
CA LEU A 176 -19.56 6.02 -17.19
C LEU A 176 -20.84 5.71 -17.98
N GLY A 177 -21.37 6.69 -18.72
CA GLY A 177 -22.54 6.50 -19.58
C GLY A 177 -22.32 5.44 -20.66
N LEU A 178 -21.17 5.47 -21.34
CA LEU A 178 -20.79 4.46 -22.34
C LEU A 178 -20.59 3.08 -21.70
N THR A 179 -20.13 3.03 -20.45
CA THR A 179 -19.95 1.76 -19.72
C THR A 179 -21.31 1.13 -19.41
N VAL A 180 -22.25 1.91 -18.87
CA VAL A 180 -23.63 1.45 -18.64
C VAL A 180 -24.30 1.04 -19.95
N LEU A 181 -24.15 1.84 -21.01
CA LEU A 181 -24.67 1.49 -22.33
C LEU A 181 -24.07 0.19 -22.87
N SER A 182 -22.75 0.00 -22.75
CA SER A 182 -22.10 -1.25 -23.18
C SER A 182 -22.62 -2.45 -22.39
N SER A 183 -22.79 -2.32 -21.06
CA SER A 183 -23.35 -3.40 -20.25
C SER A 183 -24.78 -3.73 -20.66
N LEU A 184 -25.63 -2.74 -20.96
CA LEU A 184 -26.99 -2.98 -21.45
C LEU A 184 -27.01 -3.65 -22.83
N LEU A 185 -26.11 -3.25 -23.74
CA LEU A 185 -25.99 -3.86 -25.06
C LEU A 185 -25.51 -5.32 -24.97
N GLU A 186 -24.57 -5.61 -24.09
CA GLU A 186 -24.04 -6.97 -23.86
C GLU A 186 -25.08 -7.89 -23.18
N LEU A 187 -26.06 -7.32 -22.46
CA LEU A 187 -27.20 -8.05 -21.90
C LEU A 187 -28.28 -8.40 -22.92
N ALA A 188 -28.35 -7.70 -24.06
CA ALA A 188 -29.43 -7.89 -25.03
C ALA A 188 -29.39 -9.26 -25.78
N PRO A 189 -28.22 -9.80 -26.20
CA PRO A 189 -28.16 -11.00 -27.01
C PRO A 189 -28.85 -12.23 -26.40
N PRO A 190 -28.64 -12.61 -25.12
CA PRO A 190 -29.33 -13.78 -24.58
C PRO A 190 -30.86 -13.61 -24.54
N TYR A 191 -31.36 -12.40 -24.31
CA TYR A 191 -32.79 -12.10 -24.36
C TYR A 191 -33.37 -12.21 -25.77
N ILE A 192 -32.62 -11.77 -26.78
CA ILE A 192 -33.02 -11.92 -28.18
C ILE A 192 -32.97 -13.40 -28.61
N VAL A 193 -31.96 -14.14 -28.15
CA VAL A 193 -31.87 -15.58 -28.37
C VAL A 193 -33.03 -16.32 -27.72
N LYS A 194 -33.54 -15.89 -26.55
CA LYS A 194 -34.79 -16.41 -25.98
C LYS A 194 -35.93 -16.30 -26.99
N HIS A 195 -36.21 -15.10 -27.53
CA HIS A 195 -37.32 -14.89 -28.46
C HIS A 195 -37.11 -15.64 -29.79
N LEU A 196 -35.85 -15.74 -30.23
CA LEU A 196 -35.49 -16.56 -31.38
C LEU A 196 -35.86 -18.04 -31.16
N ILE A 197 -35.65 -18.56 -29.96
CA ILE A 197 -36.03 -19.94 -29.63
C ILE A 197 -37.54 -20.07 -29.52
N ASP A 198 -38.17 -19.25 -28.68
CA ASP A 198 -39.58 -19.40 -28.30
C ASP A 198 -40.56 -19.04 -29.42
N ASP A 199 -40.29 -17.96 -30.16
CA ASP A 199 -41.24 -17.41 -31.14
C ASP A 199 -40.97 -17.89 -32.58
N VAL A 200 -39.74 -18.34 -32.87
CA VAL A 200 -39.32 -18.71 -34.24
C VAL A 200 -38.96 -20.19 -34.36
N LEU A 201 -38.01 -20.68 -33.56
CA LEU A 201 -37.47 -22.03 -33.74
C LEU A 201 -38.40 -23.12 -33.24
N VAL A 202 -39.09 -22.91 -32.11
CA VAL A 202 -40.05 -23.87 -31.56
C VAL A 202 -41.33 -23.93 -32.41
N PRO A 203 -41.96 -22.81 -32.81
CA PRO A 203 -43.16 -22.85 -33.64
C PRO A 203 -42.87 -23.19 -35.11
N GLY A 204 -41.69 -22.82 -35.63
CA GLY A 204 -41.21 -23.17 -36.96
C GLY A 204 -41.88 -22.43 -38.14
N THR A 205 -42.64 -21.36 -37.88
CA THR A 205 -43.55 -20.75 -38.87
C THR A 205 -43.15 -19.35 -39.37
N GLU A 206 -42.31 -18.60 -38.65
CA GLU A 206 -42.06 -17.17 -38.93
C GLU A 206 -40.64 -16.85 -39.42
N ALA A 207 -40.35 -17.15 -40.69
CA ALA A 207 -39.05 -16.86 -41.30
C ALA A 207 -38.71 -15.34 -41.35
N ASN A 208 -39.71 -14.46 -41.39
CA ASN A 208 -39.45 -13.01 -41.36
C ASN A 208 -38.94 -12.55 -39.99
N LEU A 209 -39.52 -13.06 -38.90
CA LEU A 209 -39.09 -12.73 -37.54
C LEU A 209 -37.65 -13.20 -37.29
N LEU A 210 -37.28 -14.36 -37.85
CA LEU A 210 -35.89 -14.84 -37.85
C LEU A 210 -34.90 -13.79 -38.38
N TYR A 211 -35.16 -13.25 -39.57
CA TYR A 211 -34.26 -12.27 -40.20
C TYR A 211 -34.18 -10.96 -39.39
N TRP A 212 -35.29 -10.52 -38.79
CA TRP A 212 -35.30 -9.34 -37.93
C TRP A 212 -34.50 -9.55 -36.64
N LEU A 213 -34.67 -10.70 -35.96
CA LEU A 213 -33.94 -10.99 -34.73
C LEU A 213 -32.44 -11.19 -34.98
N VAL A 214 -32.08 -11.93 -36.04
CA VAL A 214 -30.67 -12.14 -36.42
C VAL A 214 -30.04 -10.84 -36.91
N GLY A 215 -30.75 -10.04 -37.71
CA GLY A 215 -30.31 -8.71 -38.13
C GLY A 215 -30.13 -7.77 -36.94
N GLY A 216 -31.05 -7.84 -35.96
CA GLY A 216 -30.97 -7.11 -34.71
C GLY A 216 -29.74 -7.48 -33.88
N LEU A 217 -29.45 -8.78 -33.73
CA LEU A 217 -28.22 -9.26 -33.09
C LEU A 217 -26.96 -8.74 -33.76
N PHE A 218 -26.92 -8.76 -35.10
CA PHE A 218 -25.79 -8.22 -35.85
C PHE A 218 -25.62 -6.72 -35.62
N VAL A 219 -26.71 -5.94 -35.68
CA VAL A 219 -26.68 -4.49 -35.43
C VAL A 219 -26.23 -4.20 -33.99
N ILE A 220 -26.74 -4.93 -33.00
CA ILE A 220 -26.33 -4.79 -31.60
C ILE A 220 -24.84 -5.09 -31.44
N GLY A 221 -24.33 -6.16 -32.05
CA GLY A 221 -22.91 -6.48 -32.00
C GLY A 221 -22.02 -5.42 -32.65
N VAL A 222 -22.45 -4.84 -33.77
CA VAL A 222 -21.71 -3.72 -34.41
C VAL A 222 -21.75 -2.47 -33.52
N VAL A 223 -22.89 -2.14 -32.92
CA VAL A 223 -23.04 -0.99 -32.02
C VAL A 223 -22.21 -1.19 -30.76
N GLU A 224 -22.24 -2.37 -30.15
CA GLU A 224 -21.45 -2.74 -28.98
C GLU A 224 -19.95 -2.61 -29.28
N TRP A 225 -19.49 -3.11 -30.44
CA TRP A 225 -18.12 -2.94 -30.90
C TRP A 225 -17.74 -1.45 -31.05
N CYS A 226 -18.57 -0.65 -31.72
CA CYS A 226 -18.34 0.79 -31.87
C CYS A 226 -18.26 1.51 -30.52
N VAL A 227 -19.22 1.25 -29.62
CA VAL A 227 -19.24 1.80 -28.25
C VAL A 227 -17.99 1.37 -27.49
N GLY A 228 -17.59 0.12 -27.60
CA GLY A 228 -16.39 -0.43 -26.99
C GLY A 228 -15.11 0.28 -27.44
N VAL A 229 -14.97 0.53 -28.74
CA VAL A 229 -13.83 1.29 -29.31
C VAL A 229 -13.80 2.72 -28.76
N VAL A 230 -14.93 3.44 -28.81
CA VAL A 230 -15.02 4.82 -28.30
C VAL A 230 -14.72 4.88 -26.81
N ARG A 231 -15.30 3.96 -26.02
CA ARG A 231 -15.05 3.84 -24.59
C ARG A 231 -13.56 3.63 -24.30
N ARG A 232 -12.91 2.72 -25.02
CA ARG A 232 -11.48 2.40 -24.82
C ARG A 232 -10.58 3.57 -25.19
N TRP A 233 -10.85 4.26 -26.30
CA TRP A 233 -10.12 5.46 -26.70
C TRP A 233 -10.24 6.59 -25.68
N LEU A 234 -11.45 6.83 -25.18
CA LEU A 234 -11.70 7.86 -24.20
C LEU A 234 -11.00 7.52 -22.86
N ASN A 235 -11.01 6.25 -22.46
CA ASN A 235 -10.36 5.77 -21.25
C ASN A 235 -8.83 5.97 -21.31
N VAL A 236 -8.21 5.54 -22.41
CA VAL A 236 -6.78 5.77 -22.69
C VAL A 236 -6.45 7.26 -22.63
N ARG A 237 -7.25 8.10 -23.30
CA ARG A 237 -7.01 9.55 -23.34
C ARG A 237 -7.10 10.20 -21.96
N VAL A 238 -8.07 9.82 -21.13
CA VAL A 238 -8.23 10.38 -19.78
C VAL A 238 -7.14 9.86 -18.84
N GLY A 239 -6.87 8.55 -18.86
CA GLY A 239 -5.88 7.93 -17.99
C GLY A 239 -4.46 8.46 -18.22
N PHE A 240 -4.01 8.55 -19.48
CA PHE A 240 -2.69 9.10 -19.80
C PHE A 240 -2.55 10.58 -19.43
N ARG A 241 -3.61 11.39 -19.56
CA ARG A 241 -3.56 12.78 -19.12
C ARG A 241 -3.49 12.91 -17.60
N ALA A 242 -4.24 12.07 -16.88
CA ALA A 242 -4.16 12.03 -15.42
C ALA A 242 -2.75 11.63 -14.95
N ILE A 243 -2.11 10.65 -15.62
CA ILE A 243 -0.75 10.22 -15.27
C ILE A 243 0.31 11.25 -15.64
N GLU A 244 0.15 11.95 -16.76
CA GLU A 244 1.00 13.08 -17.16
C GLU A 244 1.00 14.15 -16.07
N HIS A 245 -0.18 14.52 -15.57
CA HIS A 245 -0.32 15.50 -14.48
C HIS A 245 0.31 14.99 -13.18
N LEU A 246 0.08 13.72 -12.81
CA LEU A 246 0.67 13.11 -11.62
C LEU A 246 2.21 13.14 -11.68
N ARG A 247 2.80 12.70 -12.80
CA ARG A 247 4.26 12.69 -13.01
C ARG A 247 4.84 14.10 -13.01
N THR A 248 4.13 15.07 -13.59
CA THR A 248 4.51 16.48 -13.58
C THR A 248 4.55 17.05 -12.17
N ASP A 249 3.51 16.81 -11.37
CA ASP A 249 3.45 17.27 -9.98
C ASP A 249 4.51 16.59 -9.11
N LEU A 250 4.75 15.29 -9.31
CA LEU A 250 5.79 14.55 -8.60
C LEU A 250 7.18 15.09 -8.93
N PHE A 251 7.46 15.35 -10.21
CA PHE A 251 8.74 15.94 -10.63
C PHE A 251 8.93 17.36 -10.09
N LYS A 252 7.88 18.20 -10.11
CA LYS A 252 7.91 19.53 -9.48
C LYS A 252 8.19 19.40 -7.98
N ALA A 253 7.46 18.54 -7.28
CA ALA A 253 7.64 18.34 -5.84
C ALA A 253 9.07 17.93 -5.50
N LEU A 254 9.68 17.03 -6.29
CA LEU A 254 11.09 16.66 -6.10
C LEU A 254 12.01 17.90 -6.19
N GLN A 255 11.86 18.75 -7.20
CA GLN A 255 12.71 19.95 -7.36
C GLN A 255 12.66 20.94 -6.17
N TYR A 256 11.53 21.02 -5.46
CA TYR A 256 11.36 21.94 -4.34
C TYR A 256 11.67 21.34 -2.96
N LEU A 257 12.04 20.06 -2.88
CA LEU A 257 12.41 19.43 -1.60
C LEU A 257 13.80 19.89 -1.12
N PRO A 258 14.01 20.05 0.21
CA PRO A 258 15.29 20.49 0.77
C PRO A 258 16.40 19.44 0.58
N LEU A 259 17.66 19.90 0.51
CA LEU A 259 18.85 19.03 0.36
C LEU A 259 18.90 17.86 1.38
N ARG A 260 18.50 18.11 2.64
CA ARG A 260 18.42 17.07 3.70
C ARG A 260 17.55 15.86 3.31
N PHE A 261 16.56 16.04 2.41
CA PHE A 261 15.76 14.93 1.88
C PHE A 261 16.59 13.97 1.02
N TYR A 262 17.54 14.52 0.25
CA TYR A 262 18.41 13.82 -0.68
C TYR A 262 19.58 13.13 0.02
N ASP A 263 20.12 13.72 1.09
CA ASP A 263 21.20 13.10 1.88
C ASP A 263 20.77 11.75 2.48
N LYS A 264 19.48 11.60 2.76
CA LYS A 264 18.89 10.40 3.37
C LYS A 264 18.42 9.36 2.35
N ARG A 265 18.44 9.65 1.03
CA ARG A 265 17.79 8.81 0.01
C ARG A 265 18.67 8.63 -1.23
N LYS A 266 18.79 7.38 -1.69
CA LYS A 266 19.50 7.06 -2.94
C LYS A 266 18.73 7.61 -4.13
N VAL A 267 19.41 8.32 -5.04
CA VAL A 267 18.82 8.85 -6.29
C VAL A 267 18.10 7.77 -7.08
N GLY A 268 18.66 6.55 -7.17
CA GLY A 268 18.02 5.42 -7.86
C GLY A 268 16.66 5.01 -7.28
N ALA A 269 16.45 5.17 -5.97
CA ALA A 269 15.15 4.90 -5.36
C ALA A 269 14.09 5.93 -5.77
N LEU A 270 14.48 7.20 -5.93
CA LEU A 270 13.59 8.26 -6.40
C LEU A 270 13.20 8.05 -7.87
N ILE A 271 14.16 7.65 -8.71
CA ILE A 271 13.91 7.31 -10.12
C ILE A 271 12.98 6.09 -10.22
N SER A 272 13.21 5.04 -9.41
CA SER A 272 12.32 3.87 -9.37
C SER A 272 10.89 4.26 -9.00
N ARG A 273 10.68 5.17 -8.05
CA ARG A 273 9.33 5.66 -7.70
C ARG A 273 8.70 6.45 -8.84
N MET A 274 9.48 7.30 -9.49
CA MET A 274 8.98 8.11 -10.61
C MET A 274 8.62 7.26 -11.83
N ASN A 275 9.32 6.16 -12.08
CA ASN A 275 9.02 5.25 -13.18
C ASN A 275 8.06 4.15 -12.75
N ASN A 276 8.55 3.17 -11.97
CA ASN A 276 7.84 1.92 -11.66
C ASN A 276 6.56 2.16 -10.85
N ASP A 277 6.61 2.98 -9.78
CA ASP A 277 5.41 3.18 -8.95
C ASP A 277 4.35 4.00 -9.72
N SER A 278 4.78 4.95 -10.56
CA SER A 278 3.87 5.70 -11.41
C SER A 278 3.23 4.83 -12.51
N GLU A 279 3.97 3.84 -13.02
CA GLU A 279 3.50 2.86 -13.99
C GLU A 279 2.45 1.93 -13.37
N MET A 280 2.64 1.49 -12.12
CA MET A 280 1.59 0.73 -11.42
C MET A 280 0.30 1.56 -11.24
N VAL A 281 0.42 2.87 -11.02
CA VAL A 281 -0.75 3.77 -10.95
C VAL A 281 -1.37 3.95 -12.34
N GLU A 282 -0.55 4.04 -13.38
CA GLU A 282 -0.98 4.09 -14.78
C GLU A 282 -1.83 2.87 -15.14
N ASP A 283 -1.32 1.66 -14.87
CA ASP A 283 -2.01 0.40 -15.12
C ASP A 283 -3.33 0.32 -14.36
N TYR A 284 -3.33 0.73 -13.08
CA TYR A 284 -4.54 0.75 -12.26
C TYR A 284 -5.62 1.68 -12.83
N LEU A 285 -5.23 2.87 -13.31
CA LEU A 285 -6.16 3.84 -13.88
C LEU A 285 -6.65 3.42 -15.28
N LEU A 286 -5.80 2.80 -16.08
CA LEU A 286 -6.11 2.42 -17.46
C LEU A 286 -6.86 1.10 -17.58
N PHE A 287 -6.59 0.13 -16.71
CA PHE A 287 -7.12 -1.22 -16.84
C PHE A 287 -7.98 -1.64 -15.65
N ASP A 288 -7.44 -1.59 -14.43
CA ASP A 288 -8.09 -2.19 -13.26
C ASP A 288 -9.35 -1.42 -12.84
N MET A 289 -9.28 -0.10 -12.77
CA MET A 289 -10.43 0.73 -12.34
C MET A 289 -11.60 0.64 -13.34
N PRO A 290 -11.40 0.80 -14.66
CA PRO A 290 -12.45 0.58 -15.66
C PRO A 290 -13.03 -0.84 -15.62
N TYR A 291 -12.17 -1.85 -15.41
CA TYR A 291 -12.60 -3.25 -15.28
C TYR A 291 -13.56 -3.44 -14.10
N ILE A 292 -13.22 -2.90 -12.92
CA ILE A 292 -14.09 -2.97 -11.73
C ILE A 292 -15.43 -2.28 -11.98
N VAL A 293 -15.42 -1.06 -12.55
CA VAL A 293 -16.65 -0.31 -12.83
C VAL A 293 -17.54 -1.04 -13.85
N SER A 294 -16.94 -1.56 -14.93
CA SER A 294 -17.67 -2.29 -15.97
C SER A 294 -18.30 -3.58 -15.43
N ASN A 295 -17.55 -4.35 -14.65
CA ASN A 295 -18.06 -5.60 -14.07
C ASN A 295 -19.10 -5.34 -12.98
N ALA A 296 -18.96 -4.29 -12.17
CA ALA A 296 -19.99 -3.92 -11.21
C ALA A 296 -21.30 -3.54 -11.91
N ALA A 297 -21.25 -2.73 -12.98
CA ALA A 297 -22.42 -2.39 -13.79
C ALA A 297 -23.04 -3.65 -14.43
N MET A 298 -22.21 -4.56 -14.95
CA MET A 298 -22.64 -5.83 -15.53
C MET A 298 -23.37 -6.70 -14.51
N ILE A 299 -22.76 -6.96 -13.35
CA ILE A 299 -23.36 -7.78 -12.28
C ILE A 299 -24.72 -7.22 -11.87
N VAL A 300 -24.82 -5.90 -11.66
CA VAL A 300 -26.09 -5.26 -11.29
C VAL A 300 -27.15 -5.44 -12.39
N GLY A 301 -26.76 -5.28 -13.65
CA GLY A 301 -27.66 -5.48 -14.79
C GLY A 301 -28.13 -6.92 -14.95
N ILE A 302 -27.22 -7.90 -14.85
CA ILE A 302 -27.55 -9.33 -14.92
C ILE A 302 -28.50 -9.71 -13.77
N LEU A 303 -28.16 -9.33 -12.53
CA LEU A 303 -29.01 -9.66 -11.38
C LEU A 303 -30.40 -9.06 -11.53
N GLY A 304 -30.50 -7.79 -11.92
CA GLY A 304 -31.80 -7.14 -12.15
C GLY A 304 -32.64 -7.89 -13.18
N LEU A 305 -32.03 -8.34 -14.28
CA LEU A 305 -32.71 -9.09 -15.32
C LEU A 305 -33.11 -10.51 -14.88
N LEU A 306 -32.22 -11.23 -14.21
CA LEU A 306 -32.49 -12.58 -13.68
C LEU A 306 -33.66 -12.55 -12.69
N PHE A 307 -33.66 -11.61 -11.74
CA PHE A 307 -34.76 -11.43 -10.79
C PHE A 307 -36.08 -11.05 -11.47
N TYR A 308 -36.01 -10.25 -12.55
CA TYR A 308 -37.18 -9.92 -13.35
C TYR A 308 -37.75 -11.13 -14.09
N MET A 309 -36.88 -12.00 -14.64
CA MET A 309 -37.31 -13.19 -15.37
C MET A 309 -37.86 -14.28 -14.45
N ASN A 310 -37.11 -14.66 -13.41
CA ASN A 310 -37.54 -15.68 -12.46
C ASN A 310 -36.72 -15.57 -11.15
N TRP A 311 -37.35 -15.00 -10.12
CA TRP A 311 -36.68 -14.77 -8.83
C TRP A 311 -36.31 -16.08 -8.10
N GLU A 312 -37.11 -17.14 -8.22
CA GLU A 312 -36.85 -18.42 -7.57
C GLU A 312 -35.61 -19.10 -8.17
N LEU A 313 -35.56 -19.17 -9.51
CA LEU A 313 -34.42 -19.72 -10.23
C LEU A 313 -33.14 -18.92 -9.97
N THR A 314 -33.26 -17.59 -9.85
CA THR A 314 -32.16 -16.69 -9.50
C THR A 314 -31.55 -17.00 -8.14
N LEU A 315 -32.36 -17.36 -7.13
CA LEU A 315 -31.85 -17.75 -5.82
C LEU A 315 -31.00 -19.02 -5.89
N TYR A 316 -31.37 -19.99 -6.73
CA TYR A 316 -30.55 -21.18 -6.96
C TYR A 316 -29.23 -20.85 -7.67
N VAL A 317 -29.23 -19.91 -8.63
CA VAL A 317 -27.99 -19.40 -9.25
C VAL A 317 -27.10 -18.68 -8.24
N LEU A 318 -27.68 -17.98 -7.27
CA LEU A 318 -26.91 -17.28 -6.23
C LEU A 318 -26.42 -18.21 -5.13
N ALA A 319 -26.97 -19.41 -4.96
CA ALA A 319 -26.61 -20.32 -3.87
C ALA A 319 -25.10 -20.68 -3.81
N PRO A 320 -24.39 -20.87 -4.93
CA PRO A 320 -22.93 -21.10 -4.91
C PRO A 320 -22.08 -19.85 -4.66
N VAL A 321 -22.65 -18.64 -4.74
CA VAL A 321 -21.88 -17.38 -4.65
C VAL A 321 -21.33 -17.12 -3.23
N PRO A 322 -22.11 -17.24 -2.13
CA PRO A 322 -21.60 -17.05 -0.77
C PRO A 322 -20.37 -17.90 -0.41
N PRO A 323 -20.32 -19.22 -0.66
CA PRO A 323 -19.12 -20.01 -0.35
C PRO A 323 -17.91 -19.60 -1.19
N ILE A 324 -18.10 -19.15 -2.45
CA ILE A 324 -17.02 -18.60 -3.29
C ILE A 324 -16.44 -17.32 -2.66
N ILE A 325 -17.30 -16.37 -2.25
CA ILE A 325 -16.87 -15.12 -1.61
C ILE A 325 -16.13 -15.40 -0.30
N ILE A 326 -16.63 -16.31 0.53
CA ILE A 326 -15.99 -16.70 1.79
C ILE A 326 -14.63 -17.35 1.50
N GLY A 327 -14.56 -18.29 0.55
CA GLY A 327 -13.32 -18.95 0.14
C GLY A 327 -12.26 -17.95 -0.37
N SER A 328 -12.69 -16.99 -1.19
CA SER A 328 -11.86 -15.88 -1.69
C SER A 328 -11.27 -15.08 -0.53
N SER A 329 -12.11 -14.64 0.42
CA SER A 329 -11.65 -13.84 1.57
C SER A 329 -10.65 -14.60 2.47
N LEU A 330 -10.85 -15.90 2.66
CA LEU A 330 -9.95 -16.73 3.48
C LEU A 330 -8.58 -16.91 2.81
N ILE A 331 -8.57 -17.10 1.49
CA ILE A 331 -7.36 -17.34 0.71
C ILE A 331 -6.60 -16.03 0.46
N TRP A 332 -7.29 -14.91 0.34
CA TRP A 332 -6.70 -13.58 0.11
C TRP A 332 -5.56 -13.25 1.08
N ASN A 333 -5.80 -13.42 2.39
CA ASN A 333 -4.80 -13.17 3.43
C ASN A 333 -3.56 -14.06 3.28
N ARG A 334 -3.75 -15.30 2.82
CA ARG A 334 -2.65 -16.24 2.57
C ARG A 334 -1.85 -15.83 1.33
N LEU A 335 -2.52 -15.42 0.26
CA LEU A 335 -1.91 -14.91 -0.97
C LEU A 335 -1.08 -13.66 -0.72
N GLN A 336 -1.59 -12.70 0.06
CA GLN A 336 -0.82 -11.51 0.43
C GLN A 336 0.51 -11.87 1.12
N ARG A 337 0.50 -12.87 2.01
CA ARG A 337 1.73 -13.37 2.64
C ARG A 337 2.66 -14.07 1.63
N PHE A 338 2.12 -14.79 0.64
CA PHE A 338 2.93 -15.37 -0.43
C PHE A 338 3.60 -14.27 -1.27
N TRP A 339 2.83 -13.26 -1.70
CA TRP A 339 3.33 -12.11 -2.46
C TRP A 339 4.42 -11.36 -1.72
N GLY A 340 4.25 -11.08 -0.43
CA GLY A 340 5.29 -10.43 0.38
C GLY A 340 6.58 -11.25 0.43
N ARG A 341 6.49 -12.59 0.62
CA ARG A 341 7.66 -13.46 0.62
C ARG A 341 8.28 -13.61 -0.78
N TRP A 342 7.46 -13.66 -1.82
CA TRP A 342 7.89 -13.73 -3.22
C TRP A 342 8.67 -12.47 -3.59
N SER A 343 8.11 -11.29 -3.32
CA SER A 343 8.75 -9.99 -3.55
C SER A 343 10.09 -9.88 -2.82
N ALA A 344 10.16 -10.32 -1.55
CA ALA A 344 11.41 -10.35 -0.80
C ALA A 344 12.47 -11.29 -1.42
N ARG A 345 12.09 -12.45 -1.96
CA ARG A 345 13.03 -13.37 -2.64
C ARG A 345 13.46 -12.82 -4.00
N TRP A 346 12.52 -12.23 -4.75
CA TRP A 346 12.79 -11.57 -6.01
C TRP A 346 13.80 -10.42 -5.84
N SER A 347 13.58 -9.54 -4.86
CA SER A 347 14.49 -8.44 -4.54
C SER A 347 15.89 -8.92 -4.17
N ARG A 348 16.03 -10.00 -3.39
CA ARG A 348 17.36 -10.58 -3.07
C ARG A 348 18.05 -11.19 -4.29
N LEU A 349 17.30 -11.78 -5.20
CA LEU A 349 17.83 -12.36 -6.44
C LEU A 349 18.31 -11.24 -7.38
N THR A 350 17.50 -10.21 -7.61
CA THR A 350 17.86 -9.08 -8.48
C THR A 350 18.99 -8.23 -7.88
N THR A 351 19.01 -8.06 -6.56
CA THR A 351 20.15 -7.40 -5.88
C THR A 351 21.44 -8.20 -6.08
N HIS A 352 21.41 -9.53 -5.92
CA HIS A 352 22.57 -10.38 -6.20
C HIS A 352 23.07 -10.19 -7.63
N LEU A 353 22.15 -10.25 -8.59
CA LEU A 353 22.45 -10.10 -10.00
C LEU A 353 23.13 -8.74 -10.27
N ASN A 354 22.56 -7.65 -9.75
CA ASN A 354 23.13 -6.32 -9.89
C ASN A 354 24.53 -6.21 -9.27
N GLU A 355 24.74 -6.77 -8.08
CA GLU A 355 26.05 -6.80 -7.41
C GLU A 355 27.08 -7.61 -8.19
N SER A 356 26.74 -8.82 -8.62
CA SER A 356 27.66 -9.72 -9.34
C SER A 356 28.02 -9.17 -10.73
N ILE A 357 27.06 -8.55 -11.45
CA ILE A 357 27.32 -7.95 -12.76
C ILE A 357 28.11 -6.64 -12.63
N SER A 358 27.76 -5.77 -11.69
CA SER A 358 28.53 -4.53 -11.45
C SER A 358 29.96 -4.83 -10.97
N GLY A 359 30.11 -5.89 -10.17
CA GLY A 359 31.38 -6.38 -9.64
C GLY A 359 32.09 -7.42 -10.52
N ILE A 360 31.70 -7.58 -11.79
CA ILE A 360 32.15 -8.72 -12.62
C ILE A 360 33.68 -8.82 -12.74
N ARG A 361 34.40 -7.68 -12.72
CA ARG A 361 35.86 -7.65 -12.74
C ARG A 361 36.48 -8.34 -11.53
N VAL A 362 35.89 -8.20 -10.34
CA VAL A 362 36.35 -8.86 -9.11
C VAL A 362 36.10 -10.35 -9.18
N VAL A 363 34.90 -10.76 -9.62
CA VAL A 363 34.56 -12.18 -9.80
C VAL A 363 35.56 -12.86 -10.74
N LYS A 364 35.87 -12.21 -11.87
CA LYS A 364 36.85 -12.69 -12.87
C LYS A 364 38.29 -12.70 -12.35
N ALA A 365 38.71 -11.67 -11.62
CA ALA A 365 40.05 -11.58 -11.07
C ALA A 365 40.35 -12.69 -10.04
N PHE A 366 39.34 -13.15 -9.29
CA PHE A 366 39.46 -14.21 -8.29
C PHE A 366 38.94 -15.57 -8.75
N ALA A 367 38.59 -15.73 -10.04
CA ALA A 367 38.05 -16.95 -10.64
C ALA A 367 36.88 -17.57 -9.81
N GLN A 368 35.93 -16.72 -9.37
CA GLN A 368 34.81 -17.11 -8.49
C GLN A 368 33.50 -17.38 -9.25
N GLU A 369 33.52 -17.56 -10.57
CA GLU A 369 32.29 -17.68 -11.38
C GLU A 369 31.38 -18.83 -10.94
N HIS A 370 31.95 -20.01 -10.65
CA HIS A 370 31.18 -21.16 -10.20
C HIS A 370 30.49 -20.90 -8.85
N ARG A 371 31.18 -20.21 -7.93
CA ARG A 371 30.65 -19.88 -6.61
C ARG A 371 29.49 -18.89 -6.70
N GLU A 372 29.61 -17.89 -7.56
CA GLU A 372 28.54 -16.92 -7.79
C GLU A 372 27.35 -17.55 -8.52
N SER A 373 27.60 -18.46 -9.47
CA SER A 373 26.53 -19.25 -10.12
C SER A 373 25.76 -20.09 -9.09
N GLU A 374 26.46 -20.81 -8.21
CA GLU A 374 25.82 -21.63 -7.18
C GLU A 374 24.99 -20.79 -6.20
N ARG A 375 25.49 -19.61 -5.80
CA ARG A 375 24.75 -18.65 -4.97
C ARG A 375 23.49 -18.14 -5.67
N PHE A 376 23.58 -17.85 -6.96
CA PHE A 376 22.42 -17.47 -7.77
C PHE A 376 21.41 -18.61 -7.82
N ASP A 377 21.85 -19.84 -8.09
CA ASP A 377 21.00 -21.02 -8.16
C ASP A 377 20.27 -21.27 -6.84
N GLN A 378 20.94 -21.17 -5.69
CA GLN A 378 20.30 -21.30 -4.38
C GLN A 378 19.18 -20.26 -4.16
N ARG A 379 19.42 -18.99 -4.54
CA ARG A 379 18.40 -17.93 -4.44
C ARG A 379 17.25 -18.17 -5.42
N ASN A 380 17.56 -18.60 -6.64
CA ASN A 380 16.59 -18.90 -7.68
C ASN A 380 15.71 -20.12 -7.31
N HIS A 381 16.30 -21.16 -6.72
CA HIS A 381 15.57 -22.30 -6.15
C HIS A 381 14.62 -21.86 -5.04
N ALA A 382 15.05 -20.98 -4.13
CA ALA A 382 14.19 -20.45 -3.08
C ALA A 382 13.02 -19.63 -3.65
N LEU A 383 13.25 -18.85 -4.73
CA LEU A 383 12.19 -18.13 -5.44
C LEU A 383 11.20 -19.12 -6.07
N ARG A 384 11.68 -20.10 -6.84
CA ARG A 384 10.88 -21.17 -7.45
C ARG A 384 9.98 -21.87 -6.42
N GLN A 385 10.52 -22.20 -5.25
CA GLN A 385 9.73 -22.87 -4.19
C GLN A 385 8.54 -22.02 -3.72
N ILE A 386 8.68 -20.69 -3.60
CA ILE A 386 7.53 -19.83 -3.30
C ILE A 386 6.58 -19.80 -4.47
N SER A 387 7.08 -19.57 -5.69
CA SER A 387 6.23 -19.44 -6.87
C SER A 387 5.35 -20.67 -7.03
N VAL A 388 5.93 -21.87 -6.93
CA VAL A 388 5.16 -23.13 -6.99
C VAL A 388 4.15 -23.24 -5.83
N SER A 389 4.51 -22.81 -4.62
CA SER A 389 3.58 -22.88 -3.48
C SER A 389 2.43 -21.87 -3.59
N ALA A 390 2.70 -20.69 -4.14
CA ALA A 390 1.71 -19.67 -4.41
C ALA A 390 0.76 -20.12 -5.53
N GLU A 391 1.31 -20.59 -6.65
CA GLU A 391 0.54 -21.11 -7.78
C GLU A 391 -0.31 -22.32 -7.41
N ARG A 392 0.20 -23.25 -6.59
CA ARG A 392 -0.64 -24.35 -6.07
C ARG A 392 -1.83 -23.83 -5.25
N SER A 393 -1.61 -22.79 -4.45
CA SER A 393 -2.70 -22.19 -3.66
C SER A 393 -3.73 -21.50 -4.57
N TRP A 394 -3.26 -20.81 -5.62
CA TRP A 394 -4.11 -20.20 -6.64
C TRP A 394 -4.91 -21.23 -7.43
N LEU A 395 -4.26 -22.30 -7.89
CA LEU A 395 -4.91 -23.39 -8.62
C LEU A 395 -5.99 -24.07 -7.78
N VAL A 396 -5.72 -24.35 -6.49
CA VAL A 396 -6.74 -24.94 -5.60
C VAL A 396 -7.94 -23.99 -5.46
N PHE A 397 -7.71 -22.69 -5.28
CA PHE A 397 -8.79 -21.70 -5.22
C PHE A 397 -9.62 -21.69 -6.51
N PHE A 398 -8.97 -21.63 -7.67
CA PHE A 398 -9.63 -21.63 -8.98
C PHE A 398 -10.44 -22.92 -9.22
N MET A 399 -9.89 -24.09 -8.87
CA MET A 399 -10.58 -25.37 -9.02
C MET A 399 -11.79 -25.49 -8.09
N VAL A 400 -11.66 -25.07 -6.82
CA VAL A 400 -12.78 -25.05 -5.88
C VAL A 400 -13.87 -24.07 -6.34
N THR A 401 -13.48 -22.89 -6.82
CA THR A 401 -14.43 -21.89 -7.34
C THR A 401 -15.20 -22.42 -8.54
N ASN A 402 -14.51 -23.01 -9.53
CA ASN A 402 -15.17 -23.63 -10.70
C ASN A 402 -16.08 -24.80 -10.31
N PHE A 403 -15.70 -25.59 -9.30
CA PHE A 403 -16.55 -26.67 -8.78
C PHE A 403 -17.86 -26.12 -8.22
N PHE A 404 -17.81 -25.04 -7.41
CA PHE A 404 -19.02 -24.38 -6.93
C PHE A 404 -19.83 -23.73 -8.05
N MET A 405 -19.19 -23.05 -9.01
CA MET A 405 -19.87 -22.48 -10.17
C MET A 405 -20.59 -23.55 -11.00
N SER A 406 -20.04 -24.75 -11.13
CA SER A 406 -20.69 -25.87 -11.84
C SER A 406 -22.03 -26.27 -11.21
N PHE A 407 -22.20 -26.14 -9.89
CA PHE A 407 -23.50 -26.37 -9.24
C PHE A 407 -24.57 -25.38 -9.67
N GLY A 408 -24.19 -24.13 -10.00
CA GLY A 408 -25.13 -23.17 -10.55
C GLY A 408 -25.77 -23.68 -11.84
N GLY A 409 -24.94 -24.15 -12.77
CA GLY A 409 -25.43 -24.75 -14.02
C GLY A 409 -26.31 -25.98 -13.75
N PHE A 410 -25.89 -26.86 -12.83
CA PHE A 410 -26.69 -28.01 -12.40
C PHE A 410 -28.07 -27.60 -11.87
N PHE A 411 -28.13 -26.60 -10.97
CA PHE A 411 -29.39 -26.12 -10.42
C PHE A 411 -30.30 -25.53 -11.49
N VAL A 412 -29.76 -24.75 -12.42
CA VAL A 412 -30.54 -24.19 -13.53
C VAL A 412 -31.12 -25.29 -14.41
N TRP A 413 -30.31 -26.29 -14.79
CA TRP A 413 -30.80 -27.42 -15.58
C TRP A 413 -31.87 -28.24 -14.85
N TYR A 414 -31.67 -28.50 -13.55
CA TYR A 414 -32.59 -29.33 -12.78
C TYR A 414 -33.90 -28.61 -12.45
N PHE A 415 -33.83 -27.47 -11.76
CA PHE A 415 -35.02 -26.73 -11.32
C PHE A 415 -35.68 -25.96 -12.47
N GLY A 416 -34.88 -25.36 -13.36
CA GLY A 416 -35.42 -24.72 -14.56
C GLY A 416 -36.04 -25.74 -15.51
N GLY A 417 -35.44 -26.93 -15.66
CA GLY A 417 -36.04 -28.03 -16.41
C GLY A 417 -37.37 -28.52 -15.83
N GLN A 418 -37.50 -28.59 -14.50
CA GLN A 418 -38.77 -28.89 -13.85
C GLN A 418 -39.84 -27.82 -14.13
N GLN A 419 -39.47 -26.54 -14.10
CA GLN A 419 -40.39 -25.44 -14.42
C GLN A 419 -40.84 -25.45 -15.89
N ILE A 420 -39.99 -25.88 -16.82
CA ILE A 420 -40.39 -26.09 -18.22
C ILE A 420 -41.41 -27.22 -18.35
N VAL A 421 -41.18 -28.34 -17.67
CA VAL A 421 -42.13 -29.47 -17.67
C VAL A 421 -43.47 -29.06 -17.02
N GLY A 422 -43.42 -28.19 -16.01
CA GLY A 422 -44.59 -27.59 -15.37
C GLY A 422 -45.33 -26.54 -16.21
N GLY A 423 -44.69 -26.01 -17.27
CA GLY A 423 -45.23 -24.95 -18.12
C GLY A 423 -45.04 -23.53 -17.59
N ASP A 424 -44.28 -23.35 -16.50
CA ASP A 424 -44.01 -22.06 -15.86
C ASP A 424 -42.83 -21.30 -16.50
N LEU A 425 -42.01 -21.99 -17.30
CA LEU A 425 -40.81 -21.44 -17.95
C LEU A 425 -40.73 -21.93 -19.40
N SER A 426 -40.34 -21.07 -20.34
CA SER A 426 -40.10 -21.47 -21.73
C SER A 426 -38.68 -22.05 -21.94
N LEU A 427 -38.47 -22.75 -23.06
CA LEU A 427 -37.14 -23.26 -23.42
C LEU A 427 -36.15 -22.11 -23.69
N GLY A 428 -36.59 -21.05 -24.36
CA GLY A 428 -35.80 -19.86 -24.60
C GLY A 428 -35.42 -19.15 -23.30
N GLU A 429 -36.32 -19.08 -22.32
CA GLU A 429 -36.04 -18.51 -21.00
C GLU A 429 -34.95 -19.28 -20.27
N LEU A 430 -34.99 -20.61 -20.29
CA LEU A 430 -33.93 -21.42 -19.69
C LEU A 430 -32.58 -21.18 -20.37
N MET A 431 -32.56 -21.14 -21.71
CA MET A 431 -31.33 -20.91 -22.46
C MET A 431 -30.74 -19.51 -22.18
N ALA A 432 -31.59 -18.49 -22.08
CA ALA A 432 -31.16 -17.16 -21.66
C ALA A 432 -30.64 -17.15 -20.20
N PHE A 433 -31.32 -17.85 -19.28
CA PHE A 433 -30.86 -18.01 -17.90
C PHE A 433 -29.46 -18.62 -17.80
N ILE A 434 -29.20 -19.67 -18.57
CA ILE A 434 -27.88 -20.32 -18.60
C ILE A 434 -26.81 -19.37 -19.13
N ALA A 435 -27.10 -18.60 -20.18
CA ALA A 435 -26.18 -17.60 -20.71
C ALA A 435 -25.87 -16.51 -19.67
N TYR A 436 -26.90 -15.95 -19.03
CA TYR A 436 -26.73 -14.96 -17.97
C TYR A 436 -26.01 -15.50 -16.74
N LEU A 437 -26.19 -16.78 -16.40
CA LEU A 437 -25.43 -17.44 -15.33
C LEU A 437 -23.93 -17.40 -15.61
N TRP A 438 -23.49 -17.77 -16.82
CA TRP A 438 -22.07 -17.75 -17.16
C TRP A 438 -21.52 -16.32 -17.22
N MET A 439 -22.32 -15.37 -17.69
CA MET A 439 -21.97 -13.94 -17.65
C MET A 439 -21.86 -13.40 -16.22
N LEU A 440 -22.68 -13.89 -15.28
CA LEU A 440 -22.63 -13.51 -13.86
C LEU A 440 -21.39 -14.08 -13.18
N TYR A 441 -21.00 -15.30 -13.52
CA TYR A 441 -19.88 -16.00 -12.89
C TYR A 441 -18.51 -15.56 -13.42
N HIS A 442 -18.43 -15.12 -14.68
CA HIS A 442 -17.17 -14.64 -15.25
C HIS A 442 -16.47 -13.51 -14.46
N PRO A 443 -17.17 -12.47 -13.96
CA PRO A 443 -16.57 -11.39 -13.20
C PRO A 443 -16.35 -11.67 -11.69
N LEU A 444 -16.81 -12.82 -11.17
CA LEU A 444 -16.83 -13.14 -9.73
C LEU A 444 -15.55 -13.79 -9.18
#